data_AF-A0A2D9C6Z1-F1
#
_entry.id   AF-A0A2D9C6Z1-F1
#
_cell.length_a   1.000
_cell.length_b   1.000
_cell.length_c   1.000
_cell.angle_alpha   90.00
_cell.angle_beta   90.00
_cell.angle_gamma   90.00
#
_symmetry.space_group_name_H-M   'P 1'
#
loop_
_entity.id
_entity.type
_entity.pdbx_description
1 polymer ?
#
loop_
_entity_poly.entity_id
_entity_poly.type
_entity_poly.pdbx_seq_one_letter_code
_entity_poly.pdbx_strand_id
1 'polypeptide(L)'
;MTDKRPPLGRFGGVKMVQRRVGRAETLHQNKEAVAQELIALGTANITDIVNLDGTIKDYDDIPEHALRAIKKISVRGEDVTIEMHDKVSVLRVLAKASGMLDQEEHHDKPSIVGINMKGPTIEMEENNGSAVPERGAADGPGDVESADERG
;
A
#
# COMPACT_ATOMS: atom_id res chain seq x y z
N MET A 1 -10.48 -34.14 -18.35
CA MET A 1 -9.15 -33.64 -18.80
C MET A 1 -8.20 -33.76 -17.63
N THR A 2 -7.00 -34.34 -17.82
CA THR A 2 -5.97 -34.43 -16.78
C THR A 2 -5.11 -33.16 -16.79
N ASP A 3 -4.90 -32.56 -15.62
CA ASP A 3 -4.04 -31.38 -15.49
C ASP A 3 -2.57 -31.77 -15.73
N LYS A 4 -1.96 -31.18 -16.76
CA LYS A 4 -0.58 -31.47 -17.18
C LYS A 4 0.48 -30.62 -16.46
N ARG A 5 0.13 -29.84 -15.44
CA ARG A 5 1.10 -29.02 -14.70
C ARG A 5 2.10 -29.91 -13.92
N PRO A 6 3.42 -29.63 -14.00
CA PRO A 6 4.44 -30.44 -13.33
C PRO A 6 4.30 -30.33 -11.79
N PRO A 7 4.69 -31.38 -11.04
CA PRO A 7 4.50 -31.42 -9.59
C PRO A 7 5.29 -30.31 -8.88
N LEU A 8 4.56 -29.28 -8.45
CA LEU A 8 5.04 -28.02 -7.87
C LEU A 8 6.01 -28.19 -6.70
N GLY A 9 5.95 -29.33 -5.99
CA GLY A 9 6.78 -29.62 -4.82
C GLY A 9 8.29 -29.81 -5.09
N ARG A 10 8.75 -29.91 -6.35
CA ARG A 10 10.18 -30.08 -6.69
C ARG A 10 10.96 -28.77 -6.83
N PHE A 11 10.30 -27.61 -6.84
CA PHE A 11 10.97 -26.31 -7.06
C PHE A 11 11.33 -25.60 -5.74
N GLY A 12 12.59 -25.18 -5.63
CA GLY A 12 13.18 -24.52 -4.46
C GLY A 12 12.64 -23.10 -4.21
N GLY A 13 11.41 -23.01 -3.70
CA GLY A 13 10.73 -21.76 -3.38
C GLY A 13 9.21 -21.89 -3.35
N VAL A 14 8.65 -22.82 -4.13
CA VAL A 14 7.18 -22.97 -4.25
C VAL A 14 6.54 -23.41 -2.92
N LYS A 15 7.21 -24.23 -2.10
CA LYS A 15 6.76 -24.53 -0.71
C LYS A 15 6.65 -23.28 0.17
N MET A 16 7.49 -22.25 -0.03
CA MET A 16 7.42 -21.01 0.73
C MET A 16 6.30 -20.09 0.23
N VAL A 17 6.10 -20.02 -1.09
CA VAL A 17 4.97 -19.28 -1.69
C VAL A 17 3.64 -19.92 -1.26
N GLN A 18 3.49 -21.24 -1.40
CA GLN A 18 2.27 -21.97 -1.04
C GLN A 18 1.94 -21.84 0.46
N ARG A 19 2.96 -21.89 1.34
CA ARG A 19 2.80 -21.61 2.79
C ARG A 19 2.40 -20.15 3.08
N ARG A 20 2.89 -19.18 2.29
CA ARG A 20 2.50 -17.77 2.41
C ARG A 20 1.06 -17.54 1.95
N VAL A 21 0.66 -18.14 0.83
CA VAL A 21 -0.71 -18.06 0.29
C VAL A 21 -1.72 -18.67 1.27
N GLY A 22 -1.50 -19.90 1.74
CA GLY A 22 -2.42 -20.53 2.71
C GLY A 22 -2.53 -19.76 4.03
N ARG A 23 -1.44 -19.15 4.51
CA ARG A 23 -1.51 -18.24 5.68
C ARG A 23 -2.29 -16.96 5.39
N ALA A 24 -2.06 -16.32 4.23
CA ALA A 24 -2.78 -15.11 3.84
C ALA A 24 -4.29 -15.36 3.72
N GLU A 25 -4.69 -16.52 3.20
CA GLU A 25 -6.10 -16.94 3.15
C GLU A 25 -6.71 -17.08 4.55
N THR A 26 -6.07 -17.85 5.45
CA THR A 26 -6.55 -17.99 6.85
C THR A 26 -6.59 -16.67 7.62
N LEU A 27 -5.67 -15.73 7.35
CA LEU A 27 -5.66 -14.41 7.98
C LEU A 27 -6.74 -13.49 7.39
N HIS A 28 -7.01 -13.57 6.09
CA HIS A 28 -8.08 -12.78 5.46
C HIS A 28 -9.47 -13.20 5.96
N GLN A 29 -9.69 -14.50 6.14
CA GLN A 29 -10.92 -15.05 6.72
C GLN A 29 -11.14 -14.58 8.17
N ASN A 30 -10.08 -14.46 8.96
CA ASN A 30 -10.13 -14.09 10.38
C ASN A 30 -9.78 -12.60 10.66
N LYS A 31 -9.78 -11.75 9.62
CA LYS A 31 -9.36 -10.33 9.72
C LYS A 31 -10.08 -9.56 10.83
N GLU A 32 -11.36 -9.85 11.04
CA GLU A 32 -12.21 -9.14 12.00
C GLU A 32 -11.86 -9.52 13.44
N ALA A 33 -11.69 -10.81 13.71
CA ALA A 33 -11.22 -11.30 15.00
C ALA A 33 -9.83 -10.73 15.35
N VAL A 34 -8.91 -10.71 14.37
CA VAL A 34 -7.58 -10.11 14.56
C VAL A 34 -7.67 -8.59 14.84
N ALA A 35 -8.56 -7.87 14.18
CA ALA A 35 -8.80 -6.45 14.46
C ALA A 35 -9.39 -6.23 15.86
N GLN A 36 -10.36 -7.05 16.27
CA GLN A 36 -10.98 -6.99 17.60
C GLN A 36 -9.97 -7.28 18.73
N GLU A 37 -9.08 -8.26 18.55
CA GLU A 37 -7.96 -8.52 19.47
C GLU A 37 -6.99 -7.33 19.56
N LEU A 38 -6.57 -6.75 18.43
CA LEU A 38 -5.69 -5.58 18.43
C LEU A 38 -6.33 -4.38 19.13
N ILE A 39 -7.64 -4.16 18.97
CA ILE A 39 -8.38 -3.11 19.67
C ILE A 39 -8.40 -3.40 21.18
N ALA A 40 -8.77 -4.61 21.60
CA ALA A 40 -8.82 -5.01 23.01
C ALA A 40 -7.47 -4.80 23.72
N LEU A 41 -6.38 -5.26 23.11
CA LEU A 41 -5.01 -5.05 23.60
C LEU A 41 -4.63 -3.55 23.69
N GLY A 42 -5.09 -2.73 22.75
CA GLY A 42 -4.87 -1.29 22.75
C GLY A 42 -5.64 -0.56 23.86
N THR A 43 -6.88 -0.95 24.13
CA THR A 43 -7.77 -0.26 25.08
C THR A 43 -7.60 -0.70 26.53
N ALA A 44 -7.37 -1.99 26.81
CA ALA A 44 -7.28 -2.59 28.15
C ALA A 44 -6.36 -1.84 29.13
N ASN A 45 -6.83 -1.42 30.30
CA ASN A 45 -6.01 -0.70 31.28
C ASN A 45 -5.76 -1.53 32.55
N ILE A 46 -4.68 -1.24 33.27
CA ILE A 46 -4.39 -1.95 34.53
C ILE A 46 -5.48 -1.71 35.59
N THR A 47 -6.14 -0.55 35.56
CA THR A 47 -7.34 -0.20 36.34
C THR A 47 -8.56 -1.07 36.05
N ASP A 48 -8.56 -1.79 34.93
CA ASP A 48 -9.63 -2.73 34.59
C ASP A 48 -9.49 -4.02 35.42
N ILE A 49 -8.26 -4.34 35.85
CA ILE A 49 -7.86 -5.58 36.56
C ILE A 49 -7.60 -5.33 38.06
N VAL A 50 -6.97 -4.19 38.39
CA VAL A 50 -6.47 -3.86 39.74
C VAL A 50 -7.13 -2.56 40.23
N ASN A 51 -7.56 -2.56 41.48
CA ASN A 51 -8.15 -1.43 42.17
C ASN A 51 -7.07 -0.44 42.66
N LEU A 52 -7.47 0.80 42.95
CA LEU A 52 -6.54 1.86 43.39
C LEU A 52 -5.97 1.66 44.80
N ASP A 53 -6.50 0.70 45.56
CA ASP A 53 -5.96 0.25 46.85
C ASP A 53 -4.91 -0.86 46.72
N GLY A 54 -4.65 -1.36 45.50
CA GLY A 54 -3.73 -2.45 45.20
C GLY A 54 -4.37 -3.84 45.20
N THR A 55 -5.66 -3.97 45.51
CA THR A 55 -6.37 -5.26 45.40
C THR A 55 -6.66 -5.61 43.94
N ILE A 56 -6.67 -6.90 43.62
CA ILE A 56 -7.12 -7.40 42.31
C ILE A 56 -8.64 -7.59 42.39
N LYS A 57 -9.36 -7.25 41.33
CA LYS A 57 -10.81 -7.49 41.26
C LYS A 57 -11.13 -8.98 41.13
N ASP A 58 -12.34 -9.35 41.53
CA ASP A 58 -12.87 -10.69 41.24
C ASP A 58 -12.98 -10.91 39.72
N TYR A 59 -12.83 -12.16 39.30
CA TYR A 59 -12.71 -12.53 37.87
C TYR A 59 -13.89 -12.02 37.02
N ASP A 60 -15.11 -12.05 37.58
CA ASP A 60 -16.34 -11.64 36.88
C ASP A 60 -16.46 -10.10 36.72
N ASP A 61 -15.71 -9.31 37.51
CA ASP A 61 -15.63 -7.84 37.41
C ASP A 61 -14.53 -7.37 36.43
N ILE A 62 -13.64 -8.26 35.99
CA ILE A 62 -12.58 -7.93 35.03
C ILE A 62 -13.15 -8.10 33.61
N PRO A 63 -13.21 -7.02 32.80
CA PRO A 63 -13.80 -7.11 31.47
C PRO A 63 -12.94 -7.97 30.54
N GLU A 64 -13.61 -8.73 29.67
CA GLU A 64 -13.00 -9.68 28.72
C GLU A 64 -11.87 -9.08 27.87
N HIS A 65 -11.96 -7.81 27.48
CA HIS A 65 -10.88 -7.14 26.73
C HIS A 65 -9.59 -6.99 27.55
N ALA A 66 -9.70 -6.86 28.87
CA ALA A 66 -8.57 -6.73 29.77
C ALA A 66 -7.94 -8.08 30.12
N LEU A 67 -8.75 -9.15 30.26
CA LEU A 67 -8.27 -10.52 30.39
C LEU A 67 -7.35 -10.91 29.22
N ARG A 68 -7.74 -10.58 27.98
CA ARG A 68 -6.94 -10.82 26.76
C ARG A 68 -5.62 -10.03 26.72
N ALA A 69 -5.51 -8.93 27.47
CA ALA A 69 -4.29 -8.13 27.57
C ALA A 69 -3.28 -8.63 28.62
N ILE A 70 -3.65 -9.62 29.45
CA ILE A 70 -2.74 -10.23 30.43
C ILE A 70 -1.82 -11.23 29.72
N LYS A 71 -0.53 -10.91 29.69
CA LYS A 71 0.53 -11.77 29.13
C LYS A 71 0.95 -12.86 30.12
N LYS A 72 0.95 -12.55 31.42
CA LYS A 72 1.36 -13.46 32.50
C LYS A 72 0.84 -12.98 33.87
N ILE A 73 0.46 -13.93 34.72
CA ILE A 73 0.25 -13.73 36.16
C ILE A 73 1.28 -14.57 36.91
N SER A 74 1.81 -14.07 38.03
CA SER A 74 2.77 -14.78 38.89
C SER A 74 2.49 -14.44 40.36
N VAL A 75 1.95 -15.42 41.10
CA VAL A 75 1.70 -15.33 42.54
C VAL A 75 2.91 -15.85 43.32
N ARG A 76 3.33 -15.13 44.37
CA ARG A 76 4.46 -15.48 45.25
C ARG A 76 4.13 -15.12 46.70
N GLY A 77 3.40 -16.01 47.37
CA GLY A 77 2.84 -15.69 48.69
C GLY A 77 1.75 -14.63 48.52
N GLU A 78 1.92 -13.49 49.17
CA GLU A 78 1.00 -12.34 49.07
C GLU A 78 1.28 -11.46 47.84
N ASP A 79 2.50 -11.49 47.27
CA ASP A 79 2.84 -10.73 46.07
C ASP A 79 2.19 -11.33 44.82
N VAL A 80 1.43 -10.53 44.08
CA VAL A 80 0.94 -10.88 42.73
C VAL A 80 1.53 -9.96 41.68
N THR A 81 2.39 -10.50 40.82
CA THR A 81 2.93 -9.78 39.66
C THR A 81 2.07 -10.05 38.43
N ILE A 82 1.53 -8.99 37.82
CA ILE A 82 0.78 -9.04 36.56
C ILE A 82 1.64 -8.39 35.46
N GLU A 83 1.85 -9.11 34.36
CA GLU A 83 2.53 -8.64 33.17
C GLU A 83 1.50 -8.49 32.03
N MET A 84 1.37 -7.29 31.46
CA MET A 84 0.49 -7.04 30.31
C MET A 84 1.26 -7.15 28.98
N HIS A 85 0.52 -7.29 27.87
CA HIS A 85 1.08 -7.19 26.52
C HIS A 85 1.57 -5.76 26.19
N ASP A 86 2.53 -5.64 25.26
CA ASP A 86 3.08 -4.35 24.85
C ASP A 86 2.08 -3.51 24.03
N LYS A 87 1.43 -2.56 24.70
CA LYS A 87 0.56 -1.56 24.07
C LYS A 87 1.26 -0.73 22.99
N VAL A 88 2.54 -0.40 23.12
CA VAL A 88 3.19 0.56 22.21
C VAL A 88 3.35 -0.04 20.81
N SER A 89 3.69 -1.33 20.71
CA SER A 89 3.70 -2.05 19.43
C SER A 89 2.28 -2.18 18.84
N VAL A 90 1.27 -2.50 19.64
CA VAL A 90 -0.13 -2.64 19.17
C VAL A 90 -0.68 -1.30 18.67
N LEU A 91 -0.54 -0.23 19.45
CA LEU A 91 -0.99 1.11 19.09
C LEU A 91 -0.26 1.64 17.84
N ARG A 92 1.00 1.27 17.62
CA ARG A 92 1.72 1.61 16.37
C ARG A 92 1.16 0.88 15.15
N VAL A 93 0.73 -0.37 15.28
CA VAL A 93 0.06 -1.12 14.20
C VAL A 93 -1.31 -0.49 13.89
N LEU A 94 -2.09 -0.17 14.92
CA LEU A 94 -3.39 0.51 14.75
C LEU A 94 -3.25 1.90 14.13
N ALA A 95 -2.30 2.72 14.62
CA ALA A 95 -2.04 4.06 14.10
C ALA A 95 -1.49 4.09 12.66
N LYS A 96 -0.85 3.01 12.20
CA LYS A 96 -0.54 2.83 10.77
C LYS A 96 -1.77 2.37 9.99
N ALA A 97 -2.60 1.47 10.53
CA ALA A 97 -3.84 1.04 9.88
C ALA A 97 -4.87 2.17 9.71
N SER A 98 -4.84 3.20 10.56
CA SER A 98 -5.65 4.42 10.44
C SER A 98 -4.98 5.56 9.65
N GLY A 99 -3.80 5.35 9.07
CA GLY A 99 -3.04 6.36 8.33
C GLY A 99 -2.37 7.46 9.17
N MET A 100 -2.52 7.45 10.50
CA MET A 100 -1.97 8.47 11.42
C MET A 100 -0.44 8.48 11.51
N LEU A 101 0.24 7.48 10.93
CA LEU A 101 1.71 7.37 10.88
C LEU A 101 2.28 7.39 9.47
N ASP A 102 1.44 7.45 8.43
CA ASP A 102 1.92 7.53 7.05
C ASP A 102 2.14 9.02 6.70
N GLN A 103 3.38 9.41 6.42
CA GLN A 103 3.68 10.76 5.95
C GLN A 103 3.17 10.91 4.51
N GLU A 104 2.45 12.00 4.23
CA GLU A 104 2.03 12.35 2.87
C GLU A 104 3.24 12.84 2.04
N GLU A 105 4.08 11.91 1.58
CA GLU A 105 5.31 12.16 0.80
C GLU A 105 5.10 12.92 -0.53
N HIS A 106 3.87 13.32 -0.88
CA HIS A 106 3.48 13.77 -2.22
C HIS A 106 2.76 15.13 -2.26
N HIS A 107 2.77 15.92 -1.18
CA HIS A 107 2.28 17.31 -1.23
C HIS A 107 3.07 18.18 -2.25
N ASP A 108 4.39 18.04 -2.33
CA ASP A 108 5.26 18.86 -3.19
C ASP A 108 5.40 18.35 -4.65
N LYS A 109 4.56 17.40 -5.09
CA LYS A 109 4.58 16.91 -6.48
C LYS A 109 3.52 17.66 -7.31
N PRO A 110 3.90 18.62 -8.17
CA PRO A 110 2.93 19.29 -9.04
C PRO A 110 2.29 18.26 -9.97
N SER A 111 0.95 18.21 -9.96
CA SER A 111 0.20 17.29 -10.81
C SER A 111 0.39 17.64 -12.28
N ILE A 112 1.09 16.77 -13.03
CA ILE A 112 1.36 16.98 -14.46
C ILE A 112 0.06 16.76 -15.25
N VAL A 113 -0.69 17.84 -15.46
CA VAL A 113 -1.86 17.86 -16.33
C VAL A 113 -1.37 17.87 -17.78
N GLY A 114 -1.38 16.69 -18.42
CA GLY A 114 -1.02 16.54 -19.83
C GLY A 114 -2.07 17.16 -20.75
N ILE A 115 -1.88 18.43 -21.13
CA ILE A 115 -2.73 19.11 -22.12
C ILE A 115 -2.49 18.51 -23.50
N ASN A 116 -3.41 17.66 -23.95
CA ASN A 116 -3.38 17.10 -25.31
C ASN A 116 -3.86 18.14 -26.33
N MET A 117 -2.94 19.01 -26.77
CA MET A 117 -3.23 20.06 -27.75
C MET A 117 -3.52 19.46 -29.13
N LYS A 118 -4.79 19.32 -29.47
CA LYS A 118 -5.22 19.21 -30.87
C LYS A 118 -5.21 20.59 -31.51
N GLY A 119 -4.30 20.81 -32.46
CA GLY A 119 -4.39 21.97 -33.35
C GLY A 119 -5.67 21.90 -34.20
N PRO A 120 -6.19 23.06 -34.67
CA PRO A 120 -7.37 23.08 -35.52
C PRO A 120 -7.08 22.36 -36.85
N THR A 121 -7.99 21.50 -37.27
CA THR A 121 -8.01 20.97 -38.64
C THR A 121 -8.37 22.11 -39.58
N ILE A 122 -7.43 22.52 -40.43
CA ILE A 122 -7.69 23.47 -41.50
C ILE A 122 -8.49 22.74 -42.58
N GLU A 123 -9.80 22.86 -42.53
CA GLU A 123 -10.69 22.43 -43.61
C GLU A 123 -10.49 23.39 -44.79
N MET A 124 -9.60 23.00 -45.71
CA MET A 124 -9.40 23.70 -46.97
C MET A 124 -10.59 23.43 -47.89
N GLU A 125 -11.58 24.32 -47.87
CA GLU A 125 -12.64 24.31 -48.88
C GLU A 125 -12.04 24.57 -50.27
N GLU A 126 -12.01 23.55 -51.13
CA GLU A 126 -11.51 23.64 -52.51
C GLU A 126 -12.48 24.46 -53.41
N ASN A 127 -12.47 25.78 -53.24
CA ASN A 127 -13.21 26.68 -54.12
C ASN A 127 -12.55 26.78 -55.50
N ASN A 128 -13.02 25.95 -56.43
CA ASN A 128 -12.56 25.91 -57.82
C ASN A 128 -12.88 27.22 -58.59
N GLY A 129 -11.96 28.19 -58.55
CA GLY A 129 -12.06 29.47 -59.25
C GLY A 129 -10.76 29.86 -59.97
N SER A 130 -10.73 29.70 -61.30
CA SER A 130 -9.52 29.81 -62.12
C SER A 130 -9.05 31.24 -62.43
N ALA A 131 -7.77 31.55 -62.18
CA ALA A 131 -6.99 32.52 -62.97
C ALA A 131 -5.45 32.37 -62.79
N VAL A 132 -4.72 32.36 -63.91
CA VAL A 132 -3.25 32.39 -64.08
C VAL A 132 -3.04 33.25 -65.36
N PRO A 133 -1.95 34.03 -65.62
CA PRO A 133 -0.55 33.94 -65.15
C PRO A 133 0.04 35.33 -64.75
N GLU A 134 1.34 35.73 -64.79
CA GLU A 134 2.63 35.15 -65.25
C GLU A 134 3.85 35.97 -64.69
N ARG A 135 5.07 35.37 -64.67
CA ARG A 135 6.42 36.00 -64.53
C ARG A 135 6.75 36.66 -63.16
N GLY A 136 8.01 36.72 -62.70
CA GLY A 136 9.29 36.16 -63.18
C GLY A 136 10.50 36.72 -62.39
N ALA A 137 11.71 36.18 -62.64
CA ALA A 137 13.01 36.45 -61.96
C ALA A 137 13.09 35.91 -60.51
N ALA A 138 13.98 34.93 -60.23
CA ALA A 138 15.41 35.03 -59.88
C ALA A 138 15.65 35.35 -58.38
N ASP A 139 16.64 34.80 -57.69
CA ASP A 139 17.92 34.23 -58.17
C ASP A 139 18.36 32.95 -57.40
N GLY A 140 19.38 32.24 -57.89
CA GLY A 140 20.15 31.23 -57.15
C GLY A 140 21.54 31.77 -56.75
N PRO A 141 22.54 30.93 -56.40
CA PRO A 141 22.56 29.47 -56.18
C PRO A 141 22.87 29.16 -54.68
N GLY A 142 23.29 27.97 -54.22
CA GLY A 142 23.63 26.72 -54.91
C GLY A 142 24.05 25.61 -53.94
N ASP A 143 24.28 24.43 -54.48
CA ASP A 143 24.62 23.20 -53.75
C ASP A 143 26.11 23.05 -53.41
N VAL A 144 26.38 22.31 -52.33
CA VAL A 144 27.56 21.45 -52.12
C VAL A 144 27.10 20.36 -51.14
N GLU A 145 26.53 19.25 -51.64
CA GLU A 145 27.21 18.10 -52.25
C GLU A 145 27.85 17.17 -51.20
N SER A 146 27.56 15.87 -51.33
CA SER A 146 28.01 14.83 -50.40
C SER A 146 29.30 14.19 -50.90
N ALA A 147 30.33 14.16 -50.06
CA ALA A 147 31.55 13.39 -50.34
C ALA A 147 31.36 11.92 -49.97
N ASP A 148 31.31 11.05 -50.97
CA ASP A 148 31.26 9.59 -50.82
C ASP A 148 32.69 8.98 -50.68
N GLU A 149 32.77 7.67 -50.54
CA GLU A 149 33.96 6.90 -50.13
C GLU A 149 35.24 7.00 -51.01
N ARG A 150 36.36 6.56 -50.39
CA ARG A 150 37.53 5.80 -50.90
C ARG A 150 38.88 6.52 -51.02
N GLY A 151 39.89 5.86 -50.44
CA GLY A 151 41.31 6.21 -50.37
C GLY A 151 42.05 5.18 -49.52
#